data_AF-A0A7R9MUT3-F1
#
_entry.id   AF-A0A7R9MUT3-F1
#
_cell.length_a   1.000
_cell.length_b   1.000
_cell.length_c   1.000
_cell.angle_alpha   90.00
_cell.angle_beta   90.00
_cell.angle_gamma   90.00
#
_symmetry.space_group_name_H-M   'P 1'
#
loop_
_entity.id
_entity.type
_entity.pdbx_description
1 polymer ?
#
loop_
_entity_poly.entity_id
_entity_poly.type
_entity_poly.pdbx_seq_one_letter_code
_entity_poly.pdbx_strand_id
1 'polypeptide(L)'
;MFKCNQCTLEFDKYSKLLIHRNRHFGEKKFKCWDQFPDCKWSFFTIGELRNHQLWSHSKEQNFVCDWSDCGKKFKLRNLLGIHSYTLPLIGT
;
A
#
# COMPACT_ATOMS: atom_id res chain seq x y z
N MET A 1 19.17 4.00 16.61
CA MET A 1 18.70 2.81 15.86
C MET A 1 17.91 1.92 16.81
N PHE A 2 16.76 1.39 16.39
CA PHE A 2 15.88 0.55 17.19
C PHE A 2 15.91 -0.89 16.65
N LYS A 3 16.32 -1.85 17.47
CA LYS A 3 16.52 -3.25 17.05
C LYS A 3 15.27 -4.10 17.31
N CYS A 4 14.96 -5.00 16.39
CA CYS A 4 13.99 -6.06 16.66
C CYS A 4 14.62 -7.13 17.55
N ASN A 5 13.85 -7.69 18.49
CA ASN A 5 14.30 -8.79 19.34
C ASN A 5 13.92 -10.18 18.77
N GLN A 6 13.18 -10.23 17.66
CA GLN A 6 12.77 -11.48 16.98
C GLN A 6 13.51 -11.71 15.66
N CYS A 7 14.30 -10.73 15.18
CA CYS A 7 15.11 -10.85 13.97
C CYS A 7 16.25 -9.84 13.98
N THR A 8 17.10 -9.87 12.96
CA THR A 8 18.29 -9.00 12.82
C THR A 8 17.99 -7.61 12.28
N LEU A 9 16.72 -7.27 12.02
CA LEU A 9 16.35 -5.98 11.44
C LEU A 9 16.43 -4.85 12.47
N GLU A 10 16.96 -3.73 12.00
CA GLU A 10 17.05 -2.49 12.76
C GLU A 10 16.34 -1.36 12.01
N PHE A 11 15.75 -0.44 12.77
CA PHE A 11 14.93 0.65 12.24
C PHE A 11 15.45 2.01 12.72
N ASP A 12 15.37 2.99 11.85
CA ASP A 12 15.67 4.41 12.14
C ASP A 12 14.65 5.03 13.11
N LYS A 13 13.41 4.53 13.12
CA LYS A 13 12.30 5.04 13.94
C LYS A 13 11.63 3.94 14.75
N TYR A 14 11.31 4.26 16.00
CA TYR A 14 10.61 3.32 16.90
C TYR A 14 9.24 2.91 16.38
N SER A 15 8.50 3.84 15.75
CA SER A 15 7.20 3.53 15.13
C SER A 15 7.30 2.46 14.04
N LYS A 16 8.38 2.46 13.25
CA LYS A 16 8.62 1.42 12.23
C LYS A 16 8.95 0.08 12.88
N LEU A 17 9.74 0.07 13.96
CA LEU A 17 9.99 -1.15 14.74
C LEU A 17 8.68 -1.72 15.31
N LEU A 18 7.78 -0.90 15.86
CA LEU A 18 6.49 -1.36 16.38
C LEU A 18 5.62 -2.00 15.29
N ILE A 19 5.48 -1.36 14.13
CA ILE A 19 4.73 -1.90 12.99
C ILE A 19 5.35 -3.23 12.54
N HIS A 20 6.68 -3.28 12.42
CA HIS A 20 7.40 -4.50 12.07
C HIS A 20 7.14 -5.62 13.09
N ARG A 21 7.18 -5.31 14.39
CA ARG A 21 6.91 -6.28 15.46
C ARG A 21 5.51 -6.87 15.34
N ASN A 22 4.49 -6.06 15.02
CA ASN A 22 3.13 -6.57 14.82
C ASN A 22 3.08 -7.70 13.77
N ARG A 23 3.97 -7.70 12.77
CA ARG A 23 4.05 -8.75 11.75
C ARG A 23 4.53 -10.08 12.31
N HIS A 24 5.38 -10.10 13.34
CA HIS A 24 5.77 -11.34 14.02
C HIS A 24 4.59 -11.98 14.75
N PHE A 25 3.75 -11.17 15.39
CA PHE A 25 2.63 -11.65 16.20
C PHE A 25 1.30 -11.72 15.44
N GLY A 26 1.29 -11.33 14.16
CA GLY A 26 0.07 -11.29 13.35
C GLY A 26 -0.95 -10.23 13.79
N GLU A 27 -0.55 -9.25 14.59
CA GLU A 27 -1.45 -8.21 15.12
C GLU A 27 -1.83 -7.18 14.06
N LYS A 28 -2.96 -7.41 13.37
CA LYS A 28 -3.53 -6.49 12.39
C LYS A 28 -4.47 -5.49 13.06
N LYS A 29 -3.94 -4.30 13.37
CA LYS A 29 -4.67 -3.26 14.13
C LYS A 29 -5.70 -2.50 13.29
N PHE A 30 -5.53 -2.45 11.97
CA PHE A 30 -6.37 -1.63 11.10
C PHE A 30 -7.39 -2.50 10.39
N LYS A 31 -8.67 -2.29 10.69
CA LYS A 31 -9.77 -3.18 10.31
C LYS A 31 -10.62 -2.50 9.25
N CYS A 32 -10.90 -3.18 8.14
CA CYS A 32 -11.76 -2.62 7.10
C CYS A 32 -13.24 -2.63 7.51
N TRP A 33 -13.64 -3.64 8.29
CA TRP A 33 -15.03 -3.79 8.75
C TRP A 33 -15.54 -2.65 9.63
N ASP A 34 -14.65 -1.81 10.19
CA ASP A 34 -15.07 -0.62 10.93
C ASP A 34 -15.79 0.40 10.02
N GLN A 35 -15.55 0.35 8.70
CA GLN A 35 -16.21 1.18 7.69
C GLN A 35 -17.07 0.37 6.70
N PHE A 36 -16.70 -0.88 6.43
CA PHE A 36 -17.36 -1.75 5.45
C PHE A 36 -17.73 -3.10 6.11
N PRO A 37 -18.91 -3.24 6.74
CA PRO A 37 -19.26 -4.36 7.62
C PRO A 37 -19.07 -5.76 7.01
N ASP A 38 -19.27 -5.92 5.71
CA ASP A 38 -19.10 -7.19 4.99
C ASP A 38 -17.63 -7.52 4.68
N CYS A 39 -16.71 -6.58 4.89
CA CYS A 39 -15.28 -6.73 4.58
C CYS A 39 -14.46 -7.19 5.78
N LYS A 40 -14.09 -8.48 5.78
CA LYS A 40 -13.33 -9.10 6.90
C LYS A 40 -11.81 -8.89 6.84
N TRP A 41 -11.33 -7.97 6.00
CA TRP A 41 -9.90 -7.71 5.83
C TRP A 41 -9.35 -6.78 6.91
N SER A 42 -8.13 -7.07 7.35
CA SER A 42 -7.37 -6.24 8.29
C SER A 42 -5.89 -6.17 7.91
N PHE A 43 -5.23 -5.11 8.38
CA PHE A 43 -3.91 -4.66 7.93
C PHE A 43 -3.03 -4.20 9.09
N PHE A 44 -1.71 -4.17 8.86
CA PHE A 44 -0.71 -3.80 9.86
C PHE A 44 -0.49 -2.29 9.93
N THR A 45 -0.81 -1.57 8.86
CA THR A 45 -0.69 -0.11 8.76
C THR A 45 -1.96 0.53 8.19
N ILE A 46 -2.15 1.82 8.50
CA ILE A 46 -3.23 2.62 7.93
C ILE A 46 -3.08 2.81 6.41
N GLY A 47 -1.84 2.87 5.90
CA GLY A 47 -1.59 3.00 4.46
C GLY A 47 -2.04 1.78 3.67
N GLU A 48 -1.80 0.58 4.21
CA GLU A 48 -2.29 -0.68 3.63
C GLU A 48 -3.83 -0.73 3.62
N LEU A 49 -4.48 -0.36 4.74
CA LEU A 49 -5.94 -0.26 4.80
C LEU A 49 -6.48 0.70 3.74
N ARG A 50 -5.92 1.91 3.63
CA ARG A 50 -6.34 2.90 2.64
C ARG A 50 -6.19 2.39 1.21
N ASN A 51 -5.07 1.74 0.89
CA ASN A 51 -4.86 1.15 -0.43
C ASN A 51 -5.88 0.06 -0.74
N HIS A 52 -6.19 -0.80 0.25
CA HIS A 52 -7.25 -1.79 0.10
C HIS A 52 -8.61 -1.15 -0.13
N GLN A 53 -8.99 -0.13 0.65
CA GLN A 53 -10.25 0.58 0.47
C GLN A 53 -10.38 1.20 -0.92
N LEU A 54 -9.30 1.83 -1.41
CA LEU A 54 -9.26 2.35 -2.78
C LEU A 54 -9.42 1.25 -3.82
N TRP A 55 -8.79 0.10 -3.62
CA TRP A 55 -8.80 -0.99 -4.60
C TRP A 55 -10.13 -1.74 -4.64
N SER A 56 -10.66 -2.10 -3.47
CA SER A 56 -11.80 -3.02 -3.28
C SER A 56 -13.15 -2.34 -3.12
N HIS A 57 -13.19 -1.12 -2.57
CA HIS A 57 -14.45 -0.45 -2.23
C HIS A 57 -14.68 0.84 -3.03
N SER A 58 -13.63 1.44 -3.58
CA SER A 58 -13.74 2.63 -4.42
C SER A 58 -13.67 2.33 -5.92
N LYS A 59 -14.37 3.14 -6.70
CA LYS A 59 -14.24 3.23 -8.17
C LYS A 59 -13.27 4.33 -8.60
N GLU A 60 -12.74 5.12 -7.68
CA GLU A 60 -11.85 6.23 -7.98
C GLU A 60 -10.50 5.76 -8.53
N GLN A 61 -10.02 6.46 -9.57
CA GLN A 61 -8.70 6.29 -10.15
C GLN A 61 -7.96 7.62 -10.08
N ASN A 62 -7.27 7.84 -8.96
CA ASN A 62 -6.69 9.12 -8.59
C ASN A 62 -5.29 9.37 -9.18
N PHE A 63 -4.67 8.36 -9.78
CA PHE A 63 -3.30 8.46 -10.31
C PHE A 63 -3.32 8.39 -11.82
N VAL A 64 -3.00 9.49 -12.49
CA VAL A 64 -3.01 9.59 -13.97
C VAL A 64 -1.58 9.45 -14.48
N CYS A 65 -1.42 8.82 -15.64
CA CYS A 65 -0.16 8.83 -16.36
C CYS A 65 0.09 10.22 -16.97
N ASP A 66 1.22 10.83 -16.63
CA ASP A 66 1.58 12.18 -17.08
C ASP A 66 2.10 12.23 -18.53
N TRP A 67 2.20 11.09 -19.22
CA TRP A 67 2.51 11.06 -20.65
C TRP A 67 1.29 11.54 -21.46
N SER A 68 1.49 12.61 -22.23
CA SER A 68 0.49 13.31 -23.06
C SER A 68 -0.52 12.40 -23.78
N ASP A 69 -0.08 11.34 -24.46
CA ASP A 69 -0.97 10.48 -25.26
C ASP A 69 -1.47 9.23 -24.52
N CYS A 70 -1.08 9.04 -23.25
CA CYS A 70 -1.43 7.82 -22.53
C CYS A 70 -2.82 7.89 -21.90
N GLY A 71 -3.11 8.95 -21.14
CA GLY A 71 -4.40 9.18 -20.46
C GLY A 71 -4.84 8.11 -19.44
N LYS A 72 -4.05 7.04 -19.22
CA LYS A 72 -4.41 5.92 -18.33
C LYS A 72 -4.46 6.38 -16.88
N LYS A 73 -5.48 5.90 -16.17
CA LYS A 73 -5.70 6.16 -14.74
C LYS A 73 -5.60 4.89 -13.91
N PHE A 74 -5.07 5.02 -12.72
CA PHE A 74 -4.78 3.93 -11.79
C PHE A 74 -5.37 4.23 -10.42
N LYS A 75 -5.80 3.17 -9.74
CA LYS A 75 -6.29 3.26 -8.35
C LYS A 75 -5.17 3.48 -7.33
N LEU A 76 -3.94 3.04 -7.65
CA LEU A 76 -2.79 3.08 -6.76
C LEU A 76 -1.54 3.62 -7.47
N ARG A 77 -0.68 4.32 -6.71
CA ARG A 77 0.57 4.91 -7.23
C ARG A 77 1.58 3.88 -7.71
N ASN A 78 1.68 2.72 -7.07
CA ASN A 78 2.60 1.66 -7.51
C ASN A 78 2.21 1.08 -8.87
N LEU A 79 0.91 0.98 -9.18
CA LEU A 79 0.43 0.54 -10.49
C LEU A 79 0.78 1.55 -11.58
N LEU A 80 0.61 2.85 -11.30
CA LEU A 80 1.11 3.91 -12.18
C LEU A 80 2.63 3.78 -12.37
N GLY A 81 3.39 3.59 -11.28
CA GLY A 81 4.84 3.43 -11.36
C GLY A 81 5.26 2.29 -12.29
N ILE A 82 4.70 1.09 -12.11
CA ILE A 82 4.94 -0.07 -12.99
C ILE A 82 4.62 0.27 -14.44
N HIS A 83 3.47 0.88 -14.68
CA HIS A 83 3.07 1.32 -16.01
C HIS A 83 4.08 2.30 -16.63
N SER A 84 4.50 3.32 -15.89
CA SER A 84 5.49 4.30 -16.33
C SER A 84 6.86 3.69 -16.64
N TYR A 85 7.31 2.69 -15.88
CA TYR A 85 8.55 1.97 -16.19
C TYR A 85 8.47 1.09 -17.45
N THR A 86 7.27 0.65 -17.84
CA THR A 86 7.07 -0.18 -19.05
C THR A 86 6.79 0.63 -20.33
N LEU A 87 6.48 1.92 -20.20
CA LEU A 87 6.22 2.81 -21.34
C LEU A 87 7.42 3.13 -22.26
N PRO A 88 8.72 2.90 -21.93
CA PRO A 88 9.81 3.15 -22.89
C PRO A 88 9.83 2.22 -24.12
N LEU A 89 8.96 1.20 -24.23
CA LEU A 89 9.12 0.12 -25.21
C LEU A 89 8.03 -0.03 -26.27
N ILE A 90 7.01 0.83 -26.28
CA ILE A 90 5.93 0.77 -27.29
C ILE A 90 5.82 2.13 -27.97
N GLY A 91 6.92 2.53 -28.60
CA GLY A 91 7.10 3.83 -29.24
C GLY A 91 8.04 3.79 -30.45
N THR A 92 8.00 2.69 -31.21
CA THR A 92 8.41 2.60 -32.62
C THR A 92 7.41 1.73 -33.36
#